data_AF-A0A5Q0L741-F1
#
_entry.id   AF-A0A5Q0L741-F1
#
_cell.length_a   1.000
_cell.length_b   1.000
_cell.length_c   1.000
_cell.angle_alpha   90.00
_cell.angle_beta   90.00
_cell.angle_gamma   90.00
#
_symmetry.space_group_name_H-M   'P 1'
#
loop_
_entity.id
_entity.type
_entity.pdbx_description
1 polymer ?
#
loop_
_entity_poly.entity_id
_entity_poly.type
_entity_poly.pdbx_seq_one_letter_code
_entity_poly.pdbx_strand_id
1 'polypeptide(L)'
;MALPVQRVSVAAPTPPAPKPVAPPVTPRVQRVVNPTAPPPPPPPTGPPPAYSASEPPSPPSSSGNRSGESEQAPPAYTPVDFNPRALTPGQIDELTHKLAGPITRLLRTELRLERERIGKLRDPRR
;
A
#
# COMPACT_ATOMS: atom_id res chain seq x y z
N MET A 1 -22.22 -63.74 7.06
CA MET A 1 -22.48 -63.21 8.42
C MET A 1 -21.17 -62.64 8.94
N ALA A 2 -21.01 -61.32 8.95
CA ALA A 2 -19.79 -60.65 9.40
C ALA A 2 -20.08 -59.92 10.73
N LEU A 3 -19.27 -60.18 11.75
CA LEU A 3 -19.41 -59.60 13.09
C LEU A 3 -18.92 -58.14 13.10
N PRO A 4 -19.56 -57.21 13.82
CA PRO A 4 -19.07 -55.85 13.95
C PRO A 4 -17.91 -55.78 14.94
N VAL A 5 -16.79 -55.18 14.51
CA VAL A 5 -15.65 -54.85 15.39
C VAL A 5 -15.99 -53.58 16.16
N GLN A 6 -16.21 -53.74 17.47
CA GLN A 6 -16.50 -52.65 18.39
C GLN A 6 -15.21 -51.88 18.71
N ARG A 7 -15.08 -50.63 18.25
CA ARG A 7 -13.98 -49.74 18.65
C ARG A 7 -14.32 -49.08 19.98
N VAL A 8 -13.60 -49.43 21.03
CA VAL A 8 -13.60 -48.72 22.31
C VAL A 8 -12.85 -47.39 22.11
N SER A 9 -13.54 -46.27 22.32
CA SER A 9 -12.93 -44.94 22.31
C SER A 9 -12.37 -44.65 23.71
N VAL A 10 -11.05 -44.58 23.83
CA VAL A 10 -10.38 -44.10 25.05
C VAL A 10 -10.44 -42.58 25.05
N ALA A 11 -11.07 -42.00 26.07
CA ALA A 11 -11.12 -40.56 26.26
C ALA A 11 -9.72 -40.02 26.58
N ALA A 12 -9.22 -39.10 25.74
CA ALA A 12 -7.96 -38.39 25.99
C ALA A 12 -8.14 -37.37 27.13
N PRO A 13 -7.13 -37.19 28.01
CA PRO A 13 -7.18 -36.15 29.04
C PRO A 13 -7.17 -34.75 28.41
N THR A 14 -8.06 -33.89 28.90
CA THR A 14 -8.19 -32.49 28.50
C THR A 14 -6.94 -31.68 28.85
N PRO A 15 -6.39 -30.87 27.93
CA PRO A 15 -5.31 -29.94 28.27
C PRO A 15 -5.84 -28.78 29.13
N PRO A 16 -5.03 -28.23 30.07
CA PRO A 16 -5.41 -27.08 30.88
C PRO A 16 -5.52 -25.81 30.01
N ALA A 17 -6.52 -24.99 30.30
CA ALA A 17 -6.80 -23.74 29.59
C ALA A 17 -5.61 -22.76 29.65
N PRO A 18 -5.28 -22.05 28.54
CA PRO A 18 -4.23 -21.04 28.55
C PRO A 18 -4.66 -19.81 29.36
N LYS A 19 -3.75 -19.32 30.20
CA LYS A 19 -3.94 -18.08 30.99
C LYS A 19 -4.00 -16.85 30.07
N PRO A 20 -4.81 -15.82 30.36
CA PRO A 20 -4.86 -14.60 29.56
C PRO A 20 -3.51 -13.86 29.60
N VAL A 21 -2.86 -13.75 28.44
CA VAL A 21 -1.69 -12.89 28.26
C VAL A 21 -2.17 -11.44 28.14
N ALA A 22 -1.67 -10.55 28.99
CA ALA A 22 -1.99 -9.13 28.95
C ALA A 22 -1.58 -8.50 27.59
N PRO A 23 -2.33 -7.52 27.06
CA PRO A 23 -1.99 -6.90 25.79
C PRO A 23 -0.66 -6.12 25.88
N PRO A 24 0.14 -6.09 24.80
CA PRO A 24 1.37 -5.32 24.77
C PRO A 24 1.07 -3.81 24.84
N VAL A 25 1.76 -3.12 25.74
CA VAL A 25 1.72 -1.66 25.89
C VAL A 25 2.38 -1.04 24.66
N THR A 26 1.60 -0.39 23.80
CA THR A 26 2.16 0.39 22.67
C THR A 26 2.80 1.67 23.20
N PRO A 27 4.05 2.03 22.83
CA PRO A 27 4.61 3.31 23.18
C PRO A 27 3.84 4.44 22.47
N ARG A 28 3.25 5.33 23.26
CA ARG A 28 2.58 6.54 22.76
C ARG A 28 3.65 7.54 22.33
N VAL A 29 3.83 7.73 21.03
CA VAL A 29 4.66 8.81 20.48
C VAL A 29 3.97 10.14 20.82
N GLN A 30 4.42 10.82 21.87
CA GLN A 30 4.03 12.20 22.13
C GLN A 30 4.81 13.11 21.19
N ARG A 31 4.11 13.82 20.32
CA ARG A 31 4.68 14.91 19.54
C ARG A 31 5.10 16.00 20.54
N VAL A 32 6.41 16.22 20.68
CA VAL A 32 6.96 17.37 21.39
C VAL A 32 6.50 18.62 20.65
N VAL A 33 5.58 19.37 21.24
CA VAL A 33 5.24 20.72 20.80
C VAL A 33 6.31 21.65 21.33
N ASN A 34 7.10 22.23 20.43
CA ASN A 34 8.09 23.25 20.80
C ASN A 34 7.31 24.53 21.17
N PRO A 35 7.33 25.01 22.43
CA PRO A 35 6.44 26.08 22.89
C PRO A 35 6.78 27.48 22.33
N THR A 36 7.86 27.60 21.56
CA THR A 36 8.32 28.87 20.98
C THR A 36 7.92 29.07 19.51
N ALA A 37 7.18 28.13 18.91
CA ALA A 37 6.72 28.28 17.53
C ALA A 37 5.51 29.25 17.47
N PRO A 38 5.53 30.28 16.60
CA PRO A 38 4.37 31.15 16.41
C PRO A 38 3.17 30.32 15.91
N PRO A 39 1.92 30.70 16.28
CA PRO A 39 0.74 29.98 15.87
C PRO A 39 0.63 29.96 14.34
N PRO A 40 0.14 28.86 13.74
CA PRO A 40 -0.09 28.81 12.30
C PRO A 40 -1.14 29.87 11.91
N PRO A 41 -1.03 30.47 10.71
CA PRO A 41 -2.01 31.44 10.24
C PRO A 41 -3.40 30.80 10.14
N PRO A 42 -4.48 31.58 10.36
CA PRO A 42 -5.83 31.09 10.22
C PRO A 42 -6.12 30.62 8.79
N PRO A 43 -6.98 29.60 8.61
CA PRO A 43 -7.39 29.17 7.29
C PRO A 43 -8.12 30.30 6.55
N PRO A 44 -8.02 30.40 5.21
CA PRO A 44 -8.73 31.40 4.45
C PRO A 44 -10.25 31.24 4.62
N THR A 45 -10.92 32.31 5.06
CA THR A 45 -12.37 32.40 5.32
C THR A 45 -13.20 32.73 4.07
N GLY A 46 -12.73 32.30 2.90
CA GLY A 46 -13.43 32.50 1.63
C GLY A 46 -14.00 31.21 1.09
N PRO A 47 -15.17 31.22 0.40
CA PRO A 47 -15.50 30.12 -0.50
C PRO A 47 -14.34 29.94 -1.48
N PRO A 48 -13.96 28.70 -1.82
CA PRO A 48 -12.93 28.48 -2.84
C PRO A 48 -13.35 29.19 -4.12
N PRO A 49 -12.41 29.75 -4.90
CA PRO A 49 -12.74 30.32 -6.19
C PRO A 49 -13.54 29.28 -6.99
N ALA A 50 -14.63 29.73 -7.61
CA ALA A 50 -15.38 28.89 -8.52
C ALA A 50 -14.41 28.42 -9.60
N TYR A 51 -14.07 27.13 -9.59
CA TYR A 51 -13.36 26.52 -10.70
C TYR A 51 -14.30 26.63 -11.89
N SER A 52 -14.09 27.67 -12.71
CA SER A 52 -14.60 27.64 -14.08
C SER A 52 -14.09 26.33 -14.67
N ALA A 53 -15.01 25.48 -15.14
CA ALA A 53 -14.68 24.33 -15.95
C ALA A 53 -14.05 24.86 -17.25
N SER A 54 -12.79 25.27 -17.14
CA SER A 54 -11.90 25.41 -18.26
C SER A 54 -11.80 24.02 -18.85
N GLU A 55 -12.07 23.95 -20.14
CA GLU A 55 -11.76 22.85 -21.03
C GLU A 55 -10.49 22.13 -20.54
N PRO A 56 -10.47 20.78 -20.52
CA PRO A 56 -9.34 20.03 -19.99
C PRO A 56 -8.05 20.59 -20.62
N PRO A 57 -7.05 21.00 -19.81
CA PRO A 57 -5.81 21.49 -20.37
C PRO A 57 -5.27 20.40 -21.28
N SER A 58 -5.00 20.78 -22.53
CA SER A 58 -4.24 19.93 -23.45
C SER A 58 -3.02 19.40 -22.70
N PRO A 59 -2.66 18.11 -22.87
CA PRO A 59 -1.55 17.52 -22.12
C PRO A 59 -0.33 18.43 -22.30
N PRO A 60 0.40 18.75 -21.21
CA PRO A 60 1.59 19.56 -21.35
C PRO A 60 2.49 18.83 -22.35
N SER A 61 2.76 19.47 -23.49
CA SER A 61 3.91 19.12 -24.31
C SER A 61 5.07 19.07 -23.34
N SER A 62 5.71 17.91 -23.22
CA SER A 62 6.86 17.70 -22.34
C SER A 62 8.06 18.46 -22.90
N SER A 63 8.00 19.79 -22.94
CA SER A 63 9.16 20.65 -23.06
C SER A 63 9.54 21.03 -21.65
N GLY A 64 10.21 20.10 -20.98
CA GLY A 64 10.96 20.44 -19.78
C GLY A 64 12.02 21.44 -20.20
N ASN A 65 11.85 22.71 -19.83
CA ASN A 65 12.93 23.68 -19.78
C ASN A 65 13.96 23.21 -18.75
N ARG A 66 14.79 22.24 -19.13
CA ARG A 66 16.16 22.13 -18.62
C ARG A 66 17.00 22.86 -19.65
N SER A 67 17.42 24.06 -19.27
CA SER A 67 18.39 24.84 -20.01
C SER A 67 19.57 23.96 -20.43
N GLY A 68 19.72 23.71 -21.73
CA GLY A 68 21.03 23.41 -22.33
C GLY A 68 21.45 21.95 -22.49
N GLU A 69 20.55 20.98 -22.65
CA GLU A 69 20.94 19.67 -23.19
C GLU A 69 20.07 19.35 -24.41
N SER A 70 20.75 19.26 -25.57
CA SER A 70 20.24 19.03 -26.92
C SER A 70 18.92 18.24 -26.97
N GLU A 71 17.95 18.72 -27.77
CA GLU A 71 16.71 18.02 -28.13
C GLU A 71 17.01 16.72 -28.89
N GLN A 72 17.58 15.74 -28.19
CA GLN A 72 17.67 14.39 -28.69
C GLN A 72 16.35 13.72 -28.34
N ALA A 73 15.55 13.45 -29.38
CA ALA A 73 14.32 12.69 -29.24
C ALA A 73 14.58 11.47 -28.36
N PRO A 74 13.69 11.16 -27.39
CA PRO A 74 13.89 10.03 -26.50
C PRO A 74 14.09 8.77 -27.34
N PRO A 75 15.04 7.89 -26.96
CA PRO A 75 15.31 6.68 -27.73
C PRO A 75 14.00 5.91 -27.91
N ALA A 76 13.70 5.55 -29.16
CA ALA A 76 12.56 4.73 -29.47
C ALA A 76 12.68 3.39 -28.72
N TYR A 77 11.56 2.90 -28.18
CA TYR A 77 11.55 1.62 -27.47
C TYR A 77 11.97 0.51 -28.43
N THR A 78 13.09 -0.13 -28.13
CA THR A 78 13.51 -1.37 -28.79
C THR A 78 13.07 -2.54 -27.92
N PRO A 79 12.23 -3.46 -28.42
CA PRO A 79 11.91 -4.68 -27.68
C PRO A 79 13.19 -5.49 -27.43
N VAL A 80 13.34 -5.98 -26.22
CA VAL A 80 14.49 -6.76 -25.79
C VAL A 80 14.02 -8.18 -25.47
N ASP A 81 14.73 -9.19 -25.95
CA ASP A 81 14.43 -10.58 -25.60
C ASP A 81 14.76 -10.81 -24.11
N PHE A 82 13.72 -10.82 -23.28
CA PHE A 82 13.85 -11.01 -21.84
C PHE A 82 13.63 -12.48 -21.46
N ASN A 83 14.68 -13.13 -20.94
CA ASN A 83 14.58 -14.48 -20.39
C ASN A 83 14.61 -14.46 -18.86
N PRO A 84 13.46 -14.68 -18.17
CA PRO A 84 13.41 -14.64 -16.71
C PRO A 84 14.21 -15.76 -16.03
N ARG A 85 14.45 -16.87 -16.73
CA ARG A 85 15.20 -18.02 -16.17
C ARG A 85 16.71 -17.82 -16.19
N ALA A 86 17.20 -16.84 -16.95
CA ALA A 86 18.63 -16.52 -17.03
C ALA A 86 19.07 -15.52 -15.95
N LEU A 87 18.15 -15.03 -15.09
CA LEU A 87 18.46 -14.06 -14.05
C LEU A 87 19.30 -14.69 -12.93
N THR A 88 20.29 -13.95 -12.46
CA THR A 88 21.04 -14.33 -11.27
C THR A 88 20.22 -14.09 -10.00
N PRO A 89 20.51 -14.77 -8.88
CA PRO A 89 19.78 -14.56 -7.63
C PRO A 89 19.73 -13.10 -7.18
N GLY A 90 20.85 -12.37 -7.25
CA GLY A 90 20.90 -10.95 -6.88
C GLY A 90 20.04 -10.05 -7.78
N GLN A 91 19.93 -10.36 -9.07
CA GLN A 91 19.05 -9.62 -10.00
C GLN A 91 17.58 -9.88 -9.69
N ILE A 92 17.23 -11.09 -9.28
CA ILE A 92 15.87 -11.41 -8.82
C ILE A 92 15.54 -10.61 -7.56
N ASP A 93 16.47 -10.52 -6.62
CA ASP A 93 16.28 -9.74 -5.38
C ASP A 93 16.12 -8.24 -5.68
N GLU A 94 16.95 -7.68 -6.55
CA GLU A 94 16.82 -6.28 -6.98
C GLU A 94 15.51 -6.01 -7.71
N LEU A 95 15.12 -6.90 -8.63
CA LEU A 95 13.86 -6.79 -9.36
C LEU A 95 12.68 -6.84 -8.38
N THR A 96 12.73 -7.76 -7.43
CA THR A 96 11.71 -7.90 -6.38
C THR A 96 11.64 -6.63 -5.55
N HIS A 97 12.78 -6.07 -5.13
CA HIS A 97 12.83 -4.83 -4.37
C HIS A 97 12.22 -3.66 -5.14
N LYS A 98 12.53 -3.55 -6.45
CA LYS A 98 11.98 -2.52 -7.34
C LYS A 98 10.48 -2.66 -7.57
N LEU A 99 9.96 -3.89 -7.66
CA LEU A 99 8.54 -4.15 -7.96
C LEU A 99 7.64 -4.17 -6.72
N ALA A 100 8.15 -4.53 -5.54
CA ALA A 100 7.35 -4.66 -4.33
C ALA A 100 6.64 -3.35 -3.94
N GLY A 101 7.34 -2.22 -4.01
CA GLY A 101 6.75 -0.89 -3.74
C GLY A 101 5.58 -0.54 -4.68
N PRO A 102 5.81 -0.51 -6.01
CA PRO A 102 4.77 -0.24 -7.00
C PRO A 102 3.56 -1.18 -6.92
N ILE A 103 3.80 -2.50 -6.87
CA ILE A 103 2.71 -3.49 -6.85
C ILE A 103 1.87 -3.33 -5.58
N THR A 104 2.51 -3.19 -4.42
CA THR A 104 1.75 -3.02 -3.17
C THR A 104 0.99 -1.71 -3.12
N ARG A 105 1.49 -0.64 -3.76
CA ARG A 105 0.74 0.61 -3.90
C ARG A 105 -0.51 0.43 -4.75
N LEU A 106 -0.40 -0.24 -5.90
CA LEU A 106 -1.55 -0.54 -6.78
C LEU A 106 -2.58 -1.42 -6.06
N LEU A 107 -2.13 -2.48 -5.37
CA LEU A 107 -3.04 -3.33 -4.60
C LEU A 107 -3.76 -2.56 -3.48
N ARG A 108 -3.06 -1.65 -2.78
CA ARG A 108 -3.69 -0.80 -1.76
C ARG A 108 -4.78 0.09 -2.34
N THR A 109 -4.57 0.65 -3.53
CA THR A 109 -5.57 1.50 -4.18
C THR A 109 -6.76 0.69 -4.67
N GLU A 110 -6.54 -0.45 -5.33
CA GLU A 110 -7.61 -1.33 -5.77
C GLU A 110 -8.47 -1.82 -4.59
N LEU A 111 -7.84 -2.25 -3.50
CA LEU A 111 -8.56 -2.71 -2.31
C LEU A 111 -9.32 -1.58 -1.60
N ARG A 112 -8.83 -0.34 -1.65
CA ARG A 112 -9.55 0.81 -1.12
C ARG A 112 -10.81 1.07 -1.94
N LEU A 113 -10.66 1.14 -3.27
CA LEU A 113 -11.77 1.36 -4.19
C LEU A 113 -12.81 0.24 -4.09
N GLU A 114 -12.35 -1.01 -3.97
CA GLU A 114 -13.23 -2.16 -3.79
C GLU A 114 -13.99 -2.09 -2.46
N ARG A 115 -13.35 -1.61 -1.38
CA ARG A 115 -14.03 -1.40 -0.09
C ARG A 115 -15.05 -0.27 -0.13
N GLU A 116 -14.78 0.81 -0.86
CA GLU A 116 -15.73 1.90 -1.09
C GLU A 116 -16.92 1.42 -1.91
N ARG A 117 -16.67 0.63 -2.95
CA ARG A 117 -17.68 0.03 -3.86
C ARG A 117 -18.58 -0.98 -3.15
N ILE A 118 -18.01 -1.88 -2.34
CA ILE A 118 -18.77 -2.86 -1.55
C ILE A 118 -19.40 -2.22 -0.30
N GLY A 119 -19.12 -0.94 -0.01
CA GLY A 119 -19.65 -0.22 1.15
C GLY A 119 -19.02 -0.63 2.49
N LYS A 120 -17.83 -1.23 2.47
CA LYS A 120 -17.12 -1.82 3.62
C LYS A 120 -15.76 -1.15 3.85
N LEU A 121 -15.69 0.18 3.95
CA LEU A 121 -14.65 0.78 4.81
C LEU A 121 -14.99 0.41 6.26
N ARG A 122 -14.82 -0.88 6.59
CA ARG A 122 -14.99 -1.43 7.93
C ARG A 122 -13.81 -0.93 8.73
N ASP A 123 -14.03 0.18 9.42
CA ASP A 123 -13.15 0.66 10.46
C ASP A 123 -13.16 -0.38 11.59
N PRO A 124 -12.03 -1.05 11.88
CA PRO A 124 -11.95 -2.00 12.99
C PRO A 124 -11.89 -1.31 14.36
N ARG A 125 -11.92 0.04 14.42
CA ARG A 125 -11.92 0.83 15.66
C ARG A 125 -13.30 1.37 16.04
N ARG A 126 -14.35 1.03 15.29
CA ARG A 126 -15.74 1.29 15.66
C ARG A 126 -16.45 0.02 16.08
#